data_AF-A0A2H0DYQ1-F1
#
_entry.id   AF-A0A2H0DYQ1-F1
#
_cell.length_a   1.000
_cell.length_b   1.000
_cell.length_c   1.000
_cell.angle_alpha   90.00
_cell.angle_beta   90.00
_cell.angle_gamma   90.00
#
_symmetry.space_group_name_H-M   'P 1'
#
loop_
_entity.id
_entity.type
_entity.pdbx_description
1 polymer ?
#
loop_
_entity_poly.entity_id
_entity_poly.type
_entity_poly.pdbx_seq_one_letter_code
_entity_poly.pdbx_strand_id
1 'polypeptide(L)'
;CLTSENHQQELFIRIIGELLSVGTYLVQKFLKEHEEKEKHKDDYDKVAKLKKLTVVELETLLAPVFEKEGYVKLQFGTPDMDKDLFMPFTVYDTKSDRRDRESSLALQKIARVALTDTNWRLMSDGISYRSGILTGRLRAYEREEDLLKLVQNL
;
A
#
# COMPACT_ATOMS: atom_id res chain seq x y z
N CYS A 1 -56.70 -21.19 -28.40
CA CYS A 1 -55.65 -21.95 -27.67
C CYS A 1 -54.25 -21.81 -28.25
N LEU A 2 -54.04 -21.66 -29.57
CA LEU A 2 -52.68 -21.63 -30.15
C LEU A 2 -51.85 -20.36 -29.82
N THR A 3 -52.49 -19.25 -29.46
CA THR A 3 -51.80 -17.97 -29.17
C THR A 3 -51.17 -17.91 -27.78
N SER A 4 -51.72 -18.62 -26.78
CA SER A 4 -51.16 -18.63 -25.41
C SER A 4 -49.95 -19.53 -25.29
N GLU A 5 -49.91 -20.66 -26.01
CA GLU A 5 -48.77 -21.60 -26.01
C GLU A 5 -47.54 -21.00 -26.71
N ASN A 6 -47.73 -20.33 -27.85
CA ASN A 6 -46.63 -19.60 -28.51
C ASN A 6 -46.07 -18.47 -27.62
N HIS A 7 -46.95 -17.75 -26.91
CA HIS A 7 -46.50 -16.70 -26.00
C HIS A 7 -45.73 -17.24 -24.79
N GLN A 8 -46.15 -18.39 -24.25
CA GLN A 8 -45.40 -19.07 -23.19
C GLN A 8 -44.06 -19.61 -23.68
N GLN A 9 -43.97 -20.13 -24.91
CA GLN A 9 -42.70 -20.55 -25.50
C GLN A 9 -41.74 -19.37 -25.72
N GLU A 10 -42.21 -18.22 -26.20
CA GLU A 10 -41.38 -17.02 -26.34
C GLU A 10 -40.85 -16.52 -25.00
N LEU A 11 -41.69 -16.49 -23.95
CA LEU A 11 -41.29 -16.15 -22.59
C LEU A 11 -40.22 -17.11 -22.06
N PHE A 12 -40.39 -18.42 -22.30
CA PHE A 12 -39.43 -19.43 -21.87
C PHE A 12 -38.08 -19.31 -22.58
N ILE A 13 -38.09 -19.09 -23.91
CA ILE A 13 -36.87 -18.85 -24.70
C ILE A 13 -36.13 -17.61 -24.20
N ARG A 14 -36.86 -16.54 -23.90
CA ARG A 14 -36.27 -15.29 -23.41
C ARG A 14 -35.63 -15.44 -22.03
N ILE A 15 -36.30 -16.13 -21.10
CA ILE A 15 -35.77 -16.41 -19.75
C ILE A 15 -34.51 -17.28 -19.83
N ILE A 16 -34.50 -18.31 -20.69
CA ILE A 16 -33.32 -19.15 -20.92
C ILE A 16 -32.16 -18.32 -21.50
N GLY A 17 -32.43 -17.42 -22.44
CA GLY A 17 -31.43 -16.52 -23.01
C GLY A 17 -30.80 -15.60 -21.96
N GLU A 18 -31.60 -15.05 -21.06
CA GLU A 18 -31.12 -14.20 -19.95
C GLU A 18 -30.26 -15.00 -18.95
N LEU A 19 -30.68 -16.22 -18.58
CA LEU A 19 -29.92 -17.13 -17.70
C LEU A 19 -28.56 -17.55 -18.29
N LEU A 20 -28.52 -17.87 -19.59
CA LEU A 20 -27.29 -18.21 -20.30
C LEU A 20 -26.31 -17.02 -20.35
N SER A 21 -26.83 -15.80 -20.53
CA SER A 21 -26.05 -14.56 -20.52
C SER A 21 -25.41 -14.29 -19.16
N VAL A 22 -26.17 -14.43 -18.08
CA VAL A 22 -25.63 -14.27 -16.71
C VAL A 22 -24.58 -15.33 -16.40
N GLY A 23 -24.80 -16.59 -16.80
CA GLY A 23 -23.84 -17.68 -16.62
C GLY A 23 -22.53 -17.42 -17.36
N THR A 24 -22.59 -16.96 -18.61
CA THR A 24 -21.40 -16.63 -19.40
C THR A 24 -20.64 -15.43 -18.82
N TYR A 25 -21.33 -14.41 -18.33
CA TYR A 25 -20.69 -13.26 -17.65
C TYR A 25 -19.91 -13.69 -16.40
N LEU A 26 -20.48 -14.55 -15.56
CA LEU A 26 -19.82 -15.03 -14.34
C LEU A 26 -18.56 -15.84 -14.65
N VAL A 27 -18.61 -16.73 -15.65
CA VAL A 27 -17.45 -17.51 -16.09
C VAL A 27 -16.36 -16.60 -16.65
N GLN A 28 -16.71 -15.59 -17.46
CA GLN A 28 -15.75 -14.61 -17.98
C GLN A 28 -15.09 -13.79 -16.87
N LYS A 29 -15.86 -13.38 -15.84
CA LYS A 29 -15.32 -12.65 -14.70
C LYS A 29 -14.33 -13.51 -13.90
N PHE A 30 -14.68 -14.77 -13.63
CA PHE A 30 -13.83 -15.69 -12.88
C PHE A 30 -12.54 -16.03 -13.64
N LEU A 31 -12.64 -16.24 -14.96
CA LEU A 31 -11.47 -16.46 -15.82
C LEU A 31 -10.53 -15.26 -15.81
N LYS A 32 -11.05 -14.03 -15.95
CA LYS A 32 -10.23 -12.81 -15.89
C LYS A 32 -9.51 -12.67 -14.54
N GLU A 33 -10.22 -12.86 -13.43
CA GLU A 33 -9.61 -12.79 -12.09
C GLU A 33 -8.49 -13.83 -11.90
N HIS A 34 -8.67 -15.05 -12.44
CA HIS A 34 -7.66 -16.10 -12.37
C HIS A 34 -6.47 -15.84 -13.33
N GLU A 35 -6.73 -15.31 -14.52
CA GLU A 35 -5.70 -14.93 -15.50
C GLU A 35 -4.83 -13.77 -14.98
N GLU A 36 -5.43 -12.78 -14.31
CA GLU A 36 -4.71 -11.68 -13.68
C GLU A 36 -3.81 -12.18 -12.54
N LYS A 37 -4.32 -13.10 -11.70
CA LYS A 37 -3.52 -13.72 -10.63
C LYS A 37 -2.35 -14.55 -11.16
N GLU A 38 -2.57 -15.31 -12.23
CA GLU A 38 -1.51 -16.10 -12.90
C GLU A 38 -0.46 -15.18 -13.54
N LYS A 39 -0.87 -14.10 -14.21
CA LYS A 39 0.04 -13.14 -14.86
C LYS A 39 0.88 -12.34 -13.85
N HIS A 40 0.36 -12.12 -12.64
CA HIS A 40 1.04 -11.37 -11.58
C HIS A 40 1.59 -12.24 -10.46
N LYS A 41 1.72 -13.56 -10.67
CA LYS A 41 2.18 -14.50 -9.63
C LYS A 41 3.49 -14.07 -8.97
N ASP A 42 4.44 -13.56 -9.76
CA ASP A 42 5.72 -13.04 -9.26
C ASP A 42 5.55 -11.80 -8.37
N ASP A 43 4.55 -10.95 -8.65
CA ASP A 43 4.23 -9.78 -7.82
C ASP A 43 3.52 -10.18 -6.53
N TYR A 44 2.62 -11.16 -6.58
CA TYR A 44 1.99 -11.74 -5.39
C TYR A 44 3.02 -12.41 -4.48
N ASP A 45 4.01 -13.12 -5.04
CA ASP A 45 5.10 -13.73 -4.27
C ASP A 45 6.00 -12.67 -3.61
N LYS A 46 6.21 -11.53 -4.26
CA LYS A 46 6.92 -10.39 -3.67
C LYS A 46 6.09 -9.72 -2.56
N VAL A 47 4.76 -9.58 -2.73
CA VAL A 47 3.86 -9.08 -1.68
C VAL A 47 3.91 -9.98 -0.44
N ALA A 48 3.92 -11.31 -0.64
CA ALA A 48 4.03 -12.27 0.46
C ALA A 48 5.34 -12.14 1.25
N LYS A 49 6.40 -11.62 0.63
CA LYS A 49 7.71 -11.37 1.27
C LYS A 49 7.79 -10.04 2.01
N LEU A 50 6.86 -9.11 1.79
CA LEU A 50 6.84 -7.84 2.51
C LEU A 50 6.54 -8.05 4.00
N LYS A 51 7.37 -7.48 4.85
CA LYS A 51 7.18 -7.48 6.30
C LYS A 51 6.05 -6.53 6.66
N LYS A 52 4.94 -7.08 7.16
CA LYS A 52 3.81 -6.31 7.68
C LYS A 52 4.10 -5.92 9.12
N LEU A 53 4.73 -4.76 9.31
CA LEU A 53 5.13 -4.27 10.61
C LEU A 53 4.01 -3.50 11.28
N THR A 54 3.81 -3.74 12.56
CA THR A 54 3.06 -2.87 13.47
C THR A 54 3.85 -1.59 13.76
N VAL A 55 3.21 -0.59 14.38
CA VAL A 55 3.87 0.67 14.77
C VAL A 55 5.04 0.44 15.74
N VAL A 56 4.90 -0.51 16.67
CA VAL A 56 5.94 -0.85 17.64
C VAL A 56 7.15 -1.49 16.96
N GLU A 57 6.91 -2.39 16.00
CA GLU A 57 7.98 -3.02 15.22
C GLU A 57 8.65 -2.02 14.27
N LEU A 58 7.88 -1.09 13.71
CA LEU A 58 8.39 0.02 12.91
C LEU A 58 9.34 0.90 13.72
N GLU A 59 8.99 1.23 14.97
CA GLU A 59 9.87 1.96 15.88
C GLU A 59 11.17 1.19 16.12
N THR A 60 11.05 -0.09 16.44
CA THR A 60 12.17 -1.00 16.71
C THR A 60 13.10 -1.12 15.51
N LEU A 61 12.57 -1.03 14.29
CA LEU A 61 13.34 -1.02 13.05
C LEU A 61 14.05 0.32 12.82
N LEU A 62 13.33 1.44 12.92
CA LEU A 62 13.82 2.75 12.49
C LEU A 62 14.72 3.43 13.52
N ALA A 63 14.40 3.33 14.82
CA ALA A 63 15.16 3.99 15.88
C ALA A 63 16.67 3.67 15.82
N PRO A 64 17.14 2.40 15.80
CA PRO A 64 18.56 2.12 15.75
C PRO A 64 19.24 2.57 14.45
N VAL A 65 18.51 2.54 13.32
CA VAL A 65 19.02 3.00 12.02
C VAL A 65 19.24 4.52 12.05
N PHE A 66 18.30 5.26 12.63
CA PHE A 66 18.36 6.71 12.75
C PHE A 66 19.45 7.14 13.74
N GLU A 67 19.52 6.49 14.90
CA GLU A 67 20.49 6.81 15.95
C GLU A 67 21.93 6.63 15.48
N LYS A 68 22.20 5.57 14.72
CA LYS A 68 23.52 5.31 14.11
C LYS A 68 23.99 6.48 13.22
N GLU A 69 23.07 7.18 12.59
CA GLU A 69 23.36 8.31 11.70
C GLU A 69 23.31 9.68 12.41
N GLY A 70 23.08 9.70 13.73
CA GLY A 70 23.02 10.89 14.56
C GLY A 70 21.64 11.51 14.68
N TYR A 71 20.58 10.82 14.24
CA TYR A 71 19.19 11.23 14.44
C TYR A 71 18.62 10.55 15.67
N VAL A 72 18.26 11.32 16.69
CA VAL A 72 17.85 10.79 18.00
C VAL A 72 16.41 11.18 18.32
N LYS A 73 15.86 10.55 19.37
CA LYS A 73 14.52 10.83 19.89
C LYS A 73 13.44 10.72 18.82
N LEU A 74 13.44 9.59 18.11
CA LEU A 74 12.33 9.23 17.23
C LEU A 74 11.04 9.23 18.03
N GLN A 75 10.06 9.99 17.55
CA GLN A 75 8.73 10.10 18.16
C GLN A 75 7.69 10.00 17.06
N PHE A 76 6.72 9.11 17.23
CA PHE A 76 5.53 9.09 16.41
C PHE A 76 4.48 10.05 16.95
N GLY A 77 3.85 10.80 16.05
CA GLY A 77 2.75 11.70 16.35
C GLY A 77 1.41 10.97 16.35
N THR A 78 0.33 11.75 16.37
CA THR A 78 -1.02 11.21 16.24
C THR A 78 -1.24 10.64 14.84
N PRO A 79 -1.66 9.37 14.70
CA PRO A 79 -1.97 8.80 13.40
C PRO A 79 -3.24 9.42 12.81
N ASP A 80 -3.23 9.60 11.49
CA ASP A 80 -4.42 9.83 10.69
C ASP A 80 -4.91 8.47 10.17
N MET A 81 -6.15 8.11 10.50
CA MET A 81 -6.74 6.79 10.24
C MET A 81 -7.98 6.87 9.33
N ASP A 82 -8.10 7.91 8.50
CA ASP A 82 -9.26 8.08 7.62
C ASP A 82 -9.37 6.97 6.55
N LYS A 83 -8.82 7.18 5.35
CA LYS A 83 -8.83 6.16 4.28
C LYS A 83 -7.62 5.23 4.33
N ASP A 84 -6.48 5.81 4.66
CA ASP A 84 -5.17 5.16 4.77
C ASP A 84 -4.57 5.55 6.12
N LEU A 85 -3.75 4.67 6.70
CA LEU A 85 -3.02 4.99 7.93
C LEU A 85 -1.79 5.85 7.59
N PHE A 86 -1.78 7.09 8.04
CA PHE A 86 -0.61 7.96 8.02
C PHE A 86 -0.08 8.20 9.42
N MET A 87 1.24 8.03 9.58
CA MET A 87 1.94 8.23 10.84
C MET A 87 2.96 9.38 10.70
N PRO A 88 2.67 10.57 11.26
CA PRO A 88 3.66 11.62 11.41
C PRO A 88 4.78 11.16 12.34
N PHE A 89 6.02 11.59 12.07
CA PHE A 89 7.14 11.36 12.98
C PHE A 89 8.01 12.59 13.12
N THR A 90 8.76 12.63 14.22
CA THR A 90 9.76 13.65 14.52
C THR A 90 11.06 12.97 14.96
N VAL A 91 12.21 13.52 14.56
CA VAL A 91 13.55 13.14 15.04
C VAL A 91 14.39 14.40 15.20
N TYR A 92 15.44 14.35 16.02
CA TYR A 92 16.38 15.47 16.20
C TYR A 92 17.75 15.11 15.62
N ASP A 93 18.31 15.99 14.81
CA ASP A 93 19.68 15.85 14.33
C ASP A 93 20.65 16.40 15.38
N THR A 94 21.59 15.55 15.79
CA THR A 94 22.64 15.91 16.75
C THR A 94 23.85 16.56 16.10
N LYS A 95 23.96 16.50 14.77
CA LYS A 95 25.12 17.00 14.03
C LYS A 95 24.91 18.46 13.62
N SER A 96 25.53 19.37 14.36
CA SER A 96 25.41 20.82 14.15
C SER A 96 26.13 21.35 12.91
N ASP A 97 26.99 20.54 12.30
CA ASP A 97 27.73 20.85 11.08
C ASP A 97 26.93 20.56 9.80
N ARG A 98 25.85 19.77 9.87
CA ARG A 98 24.98 19.48 8.73
C ARG A 98 24.09 20.66 8.39
N ARG A 99 24.02 21.00 7.10
CA ARG A 99 23.01 21.95 6.61
C ARG A 99 21.64 21.29 6.56
N ASP A 100 20.58 22.08 6.71
CA ASP A 100 19.18 21.66 6.69
C ASP A 100 18.88 20.67 5.55
N ARG A 101 19.24 21.04 4.32
CA ARG A 101 19.01 20.23 3.12
C ARG A 101 19.77 18.90 3.15
N GLU A 102 21.01 18.91 3.63
CA GLU A 102 21.83 17.70 3.71
C GLU A 102 21.25 16.73 4.74
N SER A 103 20.84 17.26 5.90
CA SER A 103 20.21 16.49 6.96
C SER A 103 18.89 15.87 6.50
N SER A 104 17.99 16.65 5.88
CA SER A 104 16.72 16.11 5.35
C SER A 104 16.92 15.03 4.29
N LEU A 105 17.83 15.24 3.33
CA LEU A 105 18.08 14.28 2.26
C LEU A 105 18.73 12.98 2.78
N ALA A 106 19.64 13.09 3.74
CA ALA A 106 20.26 11.93 4.36
C ALA A 106 19.23 11.09 5.13
N LEU A 107 18.42 11.71 5.99
CA LEU A 107 17.34 11.01 6.71
C LEU A 107 16.33 10.37 5.74
N GLN A 108 15.96 11.09 4.69
CA GLN A 108 15.05 10.59 3.66
C GLN A 108 15.61 9.34 2.97
N LYS A 109 16.91 9.34 2.64
CA LYS A 109 17.57 8.20 1.99
C LYS A 109 17.57 6.97 2.92
N ILE A 110 18.01 7.13 4.17
CA ILE A 110 18.11 5.99 5.10
C ILE A 110 16.72 5.44 5.47
N ALA A 111 15.71 6.31 5.63
CA ALA A 111 14.34 5.87 5.89
C ALA A 111 13.77 5.08 4.71
N ARG A 112 13.96 5.54 3.47
CA ARG A 112 13.49 4.81 2.27
C ARG A 112 14.14 3.44 2.16
N VAL A 113 15.45 3.34 2.40
CA VAL A 113 16.17 2.06 2.38
C VAL A 113 15.64 1.13 3.47
N ALA A 114 15.55 1.60 4.71
CA ALA A 114 15.08 0.79 5.84
C ALA A 114 13.66 0.23 5.63
N LEU A 115 12.80 0.97 4.93
CA LEU A 115 11.40 0.62 4.73
C LEU A 115 11.12 -0.22 3.48
N THR A 116 12.10 -0.45 2.61
CA THR A 116 11.90 -1.07 1.28
C THR A 116 11.14 -2.41 1.35
N ASP A 117 11.53 -3.29 2.28
CA ASP A 117 10.95 -4.63 2.40
C ASP A 117 9.75 -4.70 3.37
N THR A 118 9.16 -3.55 3.69
CA THR A 118 8.06 -3.43 4.66
C THR A 118 6.77 -2.97 3.99
N ASN A 119 5.67 -3.02 4.72
CA ASN A 119 4.41 -2.41 4.31
C ASN A 119 4.32 -0.89 4.55
N TRP A 120 5.40 -0.22 4.91
CA TRP A 120 5.44 1.22 5.19
C TRP A 120 6.23 1.98 4.14
N ARG A 121 5.84 3.22 3.82
CA ARG A 121 6.64 4.11 2.96
C ARG A 121 6.69 5.53 3.48
N LEU A 122 7.83 6.17 3.26
CA LEU A 122 7.96 7.62 3.41
C LEU A 122 7.18 8.32 2.29
N MET A 123 6.34 9.26 2.69
CA MET A 123 5.52 10.07 1.80
C MET A 123 6.38 10.94 0.85
N SER A 124 5.76 11.40 -0.24
CA SER A 124 6.43 12.16 -1.31
C SER A 124 6.70 13.62 -0.94
N ASP A 125 6.01 14.16 0.05
CA ASP A 125 6.29 15.46 0.67
C ASP A 125 7.65 15.50 1.37
N GLY A 126 8.24 14.34 1.65
CA GLY A 126 9.61 14.20 2.10
C GLY A 126 9.80 14.55 3.57
N ILE A 127 10.94 15.16 3.88
CA ILE A 127 11.34 15.49 5.26
C ILE A 127 11.58 16.99 5.38
N SER A 128 10.84 17.61 6.28
CA SER A 128 10.99 19.02 6.63
C SER A 128 12.00 19.17 7.76
N TYR A 129 12.80 20.23 7.70
CA TYR A 129 13.77 20.58 8.73
C TYR A 129 13.43 21.95 9.33
N ARG A 130 13.55 22.07 10.65
CA ARG A 130 13.50 23.36 11.36
C ARG A 130 14.31 23.26 12.65
N SER A 131 15.38 24.05 12.75
CA SER A 131 16.19 24.20 13.98
C SER A 131 16.66 22.86 14.59
N GLY A 132 17.19 21.96 13.77
CA GLY A 132 17.66 20.63 14.21
C GLY A 132 16.55 19.60 14.39
N ILE A 133 15.28 19.97 14.20
CA ILE A 133 14.14 19.07 14.26
C ILE A 133 13.74 18.69 12.84
N LEU A 134 13.64 17.39 12.58
CA LEU A 134 13.15 16.86 11.31
C LEU A 134 11.81 16.20 11.51
N THR A 135 10.88 16.47 10.59
CA THR A 135 9.55 15.89 10.59
C THR A 135 9.23 15.28 9.23
N GLY A 136 8.46 14.21 9.25
CA GLY A 136 8.01 13.53 8.05
C GLY A 136 6.75 12.74 8.30
N ARG A 137 6.24 12.10 7.25
CA ARG A 137 5.04 11.25 7.32
C ARG A 137 5.32 9.89 6.67
N LEU A 138 4.88 8.85 7.36
CA LEU A 138 4.88 7.48 6.87
C LEU A 138 3.46 7.09 6.50
N ARG A 139 3.28 6.30 5.45
CA ARG A 139 2.01 5.66 5.09
C ARG A 139 2.14 4.16 5.26
N ALA A 140 1.15 3.53 5.89
CA ALA A 140 1.03 2.08 5.90
C ALA A 140 0.16 1.60 4.75
N TYR A 141 0.57 0.50 4.14
CA TYR A 141 -0.19 -0.25 3.15
C TYR A 141 -0.68 -1.55 3.79
N GLU A 142 -1.99 -1.76 3.85
CA GLU A 142 -2.56 -2.95 4.49
C GLU A 142 -3.39 -3.79 3.52
N ARG A 143 -4.00 -3.14 2.52
CA ARG A 143 -4.83 -3.79 1.50
C ARG A 143 -3.94 -4.47 0.46
N GLU A 144 -4.32 -5.69 0.08
CA GLU A 144 -3.57 -6.50 -0.88
C GLU A 144 -3.38 -5.80 -2.22
N GLU A 145 -4.41 -5.14 -2.74
CA GLU A 145 -4.35 -4.34 -3.97
C GLU A 145 -3.29 -3.23 -3.91
N ASP A 146 -3.15 -2.57 -2.75
CA ASP A 146 -2.20 -1.47 -2.61
C ASP A 146 -0.78 -1.99 -2.37
N LEU A 147 -0.62 -3.16 -1.74
CA LEU A 147 0.65 -3.86 -1.64
C LEU A 147 1.13 -4.37 -3.01
N LEU A 148 0.23 -4.83 -3.88
CA LEU A 148 0.57 -5.22 -5.25
C LEU A 148 1.08 -4.01 -6.04
N LYS A 149 0.36 -2.88 -5.99
CA LYS A 149 0.80 -1.63 -6.61
C LYS A 149 2.15 -1.17 -6.03
N LEU A 150 2.39 -1.41 -4.75
CA LEU A 150 3.65 -1.06 -4.12
C LEU A 150 4.81 -1.84 -4.73
N VAL A 151 4.64 -3.14 -4.89
CA VAL A 151 5.64 -4.05 -5.46
C VAL A 151 5.89 -3.82 -6.94
N GLN A 152 4.84 -3.48 -7.70
CA GLN A 152 4.94 -3.21 -9.14
C GLN A 152 5.69 -1.91 -9.46
N ASN A 153 5.78 -0.99 -8.48
CA ASN A 153 6.46 0.30 -8.62
C ASN A 153 7.83 0.34 -7.90
N LEU A 154 8.32 -0.80 -7.38
CA LEU A 154 9.69 -0.96 -6.85
C LEU A 154 10.67 -1.24 -7.98
#